data_AF-A0A7C5Q9Y4-F1
#
_entry.id   AF-A0A7C5Q9Y4-F1
#
_cell.length_a   1.000
_cell.length_b   1.000
_cell.length_c   1.000
_cell.angle_alpha   90.00
_cell.angle_beta   90.00
_cell.angle_gamma   90.00
#
_symmetry.space_group_name_H-M   'P 1'
#
loop_
_entity.id
_entity.type
_entity.pdbx_description
1 polymer ?
#
loop_
_entity_poly.entity_id
_entity_poly.type
_entity_poly.pdbx_seq_one_letter_code
_entity_poly.pdbx_strand_id
1 'polypeptide(L)'
;MKKVRLTGNSAGYSMIELMVAVALFATGLLGIMAMEVVATKGNRDSHDLTVATNIAEWWMERLRMESLMWNNGVSDITDSSKTPMLAVFGAALNSPNGTTGWVTPPNNPRYDKWLRTASADTDPGEFCTQYRLSTVVVNELIRAEVRVMWWKMRSERPANWRSCPSGMLDGSGDPDKTRVSNVTLSSMLWRHGFPGL
;
A
#
# COMPACT_ATOMS: atom_id res chain seq x y z
N MET A 1 -20.06 71.22 31.04
CA MET A 1 -19.66 69.83 30.71
C MET A 1 -18.14 69.75 30.71
N LYS A 2 -17.53 69.04 31.67
CA LYS A 2 -16.06 68.95 31.85
C LYS A 2 -15.56 67.70 31.11
N LYS A 3 -14.75 67.89 30.07
CA LYS A 3 -14.21 66.80 29.24
C LYS A 3 -12.97 66.21 29.93
N VAL A 4 -13.11 65.05 30.57
CA VAL A 4 -11.99 64.31 31.15
C VAL A 4 -11.18 63.71 30.00
N ARG A 5 -9.98 64.23 29.76
CA ARG A 5 -9.00 63.59 28.86
C ARG A 5 -8.21 62.58 29.68
N LEU A 6 -8.45 61.29 29.46
CA LEU A 6 -7.55 60.22 29.89
C LEU A 6 -6.30 60.32 29.01
N THR A 7 -5.26 61.00 29.49
CA THR A 7 -3.92 60.91 28.91
C THR A 7 -3.36 59.55 29.29
N GLY A 8 -3.61 58.55 28.45
CA GLY A 8 -2.91 57.28 28.51
C GLY A 8 -1.41 57.53 28.36
N ASN A 9 -0.64 57.11 29.36
CA ASN A 9 0.79 57.23 29.38
C ASN A 9 1.36 56.35 28.25
N SER A 10 1.69 56.94 27.11
CA SER A 10 2.36 56.28 25.99
C SER A 10 3.81 55.97 26.39
N ALA A 11 3.99 54.97 27.24
CA ALA A 11 5.30 54.46 27.60
C ALA A 11 5.89 53.72 26.37
N GLY A 12 7.07 54.16 25.92
CA GLY A 12 7.81 53.43 24.89
C GLY A 12 8.21 52.03 25.38
N TYR A 13 8.17 51.05 24.47
CA TYR A 13 8.62 49.68 24.74
C TYR A 13 10.04 49.68 25.32
N SER A 14 10.25 48.97 26.42
CA SER A 14 11.60 48.82 26.99
C SER A 14 12.42 47.85 26.13
N MET A 15 13.74 48.05 26.03
CA MET A 15 14.61 47.11 25.29
C MET A 15 14.50 45.68 25.82
N ILE A 16 14.27 45.50 27.12
CA ILE A 16 14.14 44.18 27.73
C ILE A 16 12.85 43.46 27.30
N GLU A 17 11.78 44.20 27.08
CA GLU A 17 10.52 43.65 26.57
C GLU A 17 10.68 43.14 25.14
N LEU A 18 11.46 43.84 24.31
CA LEU A 18 11.77 43.41 22.95
C LEU A 18 12.67 42.16 22.96
N MET A 19 13.66 42.08 23.85
CA MET A 19 14.50 40.89 23.99
C MET A 19 13.69 39.66 24.41
N VAL A 20 12.77 39.82 25.36
CA VAL A 20 11.86 38.75 25.80
C VAL A 20 10.92 38.35 24.65
N ALA A 21 10.36 39.30 23.92
CA ALA A 21 9.51 39.02 22.76
C ALA A 21 10.24 38.23 21.67
N VAL A 22 11.48 38.60 21.34
CA VAL A 22 12.31 37.88 20.36
C VAL A 22 12.66 36.48 20.85
N ALA A 23 12.98 36.31 22.14
CA ALA A 23 13.26 35.00 22.71
C ALA A 23 12.03 34.07 22.65
N LEU A 24 10.85 34.56 23.05
CA LEU A 24 9.60 33.80 22.97
C LEU A 24 9.24 33.47 21.52
N PHE A 25 9.39 34.44 20.61
CA PHE A 25 9.17 34.22 19.18
C PHE A 25 10.09 33.12 18.62
N ALA A 26 11.38 33.15 18.95
CA ALA A 26 12.34 32.14 18.50
C ALA A 26 11.97 30.74 19.02
N THR A 27 11.58 30.62 20.29
CA THR A 27 11.14 29.32 20.85
C THR A 27 9.86 28.81 20.19
N GLY A 28 8.89 29.69 19.91
CA GLY A 28 7.67 29.34 19.20
C GLY A 28 7.94 28.85 17.78
N LEU A 29 8.86 29.50 17.06
CA LEU A 29 9.25 29.12 15.70
C LEU A 29 9.87 27.71 15.66
N LEU A 30 10.73 27.37 16.63
CA LEU A 30 11.29 26.02 16.74
C LEU A 30 10.21 24.96 16.98
N GLY A 31 9.20 25.29 17.79
CA GLY A 31 8.04 24.41 18.00
C GLY A 31 7.26 24.15 16.71
N ILE A 32 7.03 25.19 15.91
CA ILE A 32 6.32 25.07 14.62
C ILE A 32 7.12 24.23 13.63
N MET A 33 8.44 24.45 13.52
CA MET A 33 9.30 23.65 12.64
C MET A 33 9.30 22.17 13.00
N ALA A 34 9.29 21.83 14.30
CA ALA A 34 9.19 20.45 14.75
C ALA A 34 7.85 19.81 14.32
N MET A 35 6.74 20.55 14.41
CA MET A 35 5.43 20.08 13.94
C MET A 35 5.39 19.88 12.42
N GLU A 36 6.01 20.77 11.65
CA GLU A 36 6.05 20.67 10.18
C GLU A 36 6.71 19.36 9.71
N VAL A 37 7.81 18.96 10.34
CA VAL A 37 8.50 17.69 10.03
C VAL A 37 7.61 16.48 10.31
N VAL A 38 6.87 16.50 11.43
CA VAL A 38 5.97 15.39 11.78
C VAL A 38 4.76 15.36 10.85
N ALA A 39 4.16 16.51 10.56
CA ALA A 39 3.00 16.62 9.69
C ALA A 39 3.31 16.17 8.25
N THR A 40 4.45 16.62 7.69
CA THR A 40 4.88 16.24 6.34
C THR A 40 5.16 14.73 6.25
N LYS A 41 5.79 14.15 7.27
CA LYS A 41 5.99 12.69 7.35
C LYS A 41 4.66 11.94 7.42
N GLY A 42 3.75 12.34 8.32
CA GLY A 42 2.46 11.68 8.48
C GLY A 42 1.60 11.75 7.21
N ASN A 43 1.62 12.88 6.50
CA ASN A 43 0.92 13.04 5.24
C ASN A 43 1.48 12.10 4.16
N ARG A 44 2.80 11.93 4.11
CA ARG A 44 3.45 11.01 3.17
C ARG A 44 3.11 9.55 3.46
N ASP A 45 3.24 9.13 4.72
CA ASP A 45 2.89 7.77 5.13
C ASP A 45 1.41 7.45 4.80
N SER A 46 0.52 8.43 4.99
CA SER A 46 -0.91 8.32 4.65
C SER A 46 -1.15 8.23 3.14
N HIS A 47 -0.41 9.01 2.35
CA HIS A 47 -0.44 8.95 0.89
C HIS A 47 -0.01 7.57 0.39
N ASP A 48 1.11 7.05 0.88
CA ASP A 48 1.64 5.75 0.44
C ASP A 48 0.68 4.61 0.81
N LEU A 49 0.05 4.68 1.99
CA LEU A 49 -1.01 3.76 2.39
C LEU A 49 -2.20 3.83 1.42
N THR A 50 -2.64 5.03 1.05
CA THR A 50 -3.78 5.24 0.13
C THR A 50 -3.47 4.70 -1.28
N VAL A 51 -2.26 4.93 -1.78
CA VAL A 51 -1.81 4.39 -3.06
C VAL A 51 -1.77 2.86 -3.00
N ALA A 52 -1.20 2.29 -1.94
CA ALA A 52 -1.13 0.84 -1.76
C ALA A 52 -2.51 0.18 -1.67
N THR A 53 -3.47 0.79 -0.98
CA THR A 53 -4.85 0.28 -0.91
C THR A 53 -5.53 0.33 -2.27
N ASN A 54 -5.39 1.43 -3.01
CA ASN A 54 -5.98 1.55 -4.35
C ASN A 54 -5.42 0.47 -5.32
N ILE A 55 -4.11 0.21 -5.26
CA ILE A 55 -3.48 -0.86 -6.04
C ILE A 55 -4.03 -2.23 -5.63
N ALA A 56 -4.15 -2.48 -4.32
CA ALA A 56 -4.67 -3.74 -3.81
C ALA A 56 -6.12 -3.97 -4.26
N GLU A 57 -6.96 -2.94 -4.17
CA GLU A 57 -8.35 -2.98 -4.61
C GLU A 57 -8.46 -3.25 -6.11
N TRP A 58 -7.63 -2.61 -6.93
CA TRP A 58 -7.62 -2.83 -8.38
C TRP A 58 -7.32 -4.30 -8.74
N TRP A 59 -6.31 -4.90 -8.09
CA TRP A 59 -5.98 -6.32 -8.30
C TRP A 59 -7.06 -7.26 -7.73
N MET A 60 -7.66 -6.92 -6.60
CA MET A 60 -8.79 -7.67 -6.05
C MET A 60 -9.98 -7.64 -6.99
N GLU A 61 -10.28 -6.49 -7.59
CA GLU A 61 -11.35 -6.37 -8.59
C GLU A 61 -11.03 -7.16 -9.85
N ARG A 62 -9.77 -7.16 -10.28
CA ARG A 62 -9.33 -8.01 -11.40
C ARG A 62 -9.57 -9.49 -11.11
N LEU A 63 -9.23 -9.96 -9.90
CA LEU A 63 -9.50 -11.33 -9.48
C LEU A 63 -11.00 -11.65 -9.41
N ARG A 64 -11.84 -10.70 -8.97
CA ARG A 64 -13.30 -10.84 -9.01
C ARG A 64 -13.82 -10.94 -10.43
N MET A 65 -13.36 -10.09 -11.34
CA MET A 65 -13.74 -10.17 -12.75
C MET A 65 -13.36 -11.51 -13.36
N GLU A 66 -12.17 -12.05 -13.06
CA GLU A 66 -11.76 -13.38 -13.54
C GLU A 66 -12.60 -14.51 -12.91
N SER A 67 -13.04 -14.35 -11.66
CA SER A 67 -13.94 -15.33 -11.02
C SER A 67 -15.31 -15.45 -11.71
N LEU A 68 -15.78 -14.39 -12.38
CA LEU A 68 -17.01 -14.44 -13.19
C LEU A 68 -16.86 -15.36 -14.41
N MET A 69 -15.63 -15.55 -14.90
CA MET A 69 -15.33 -16.44 -16.03
C MET A 69 -15.10 -17.89 -15.60
N TRP A 70 -15.00 -18.14 -14.28
CA TRP A 70 -14.81 -19.48 -13.74
C TRP A 70 -16.16 -20.19 -13.61
N ASN A 71 -16.50 -21.03 -14.60
CA ASN A 71 -17.78 -21.75 -14.62
C ASN A 71 -17.58 -23.28 -14.62
N ASN A 72 -16.76 -23.80 -15.53
CA ASN A 72 -16.54 -25.22 -15.77
C ASN A 72 -15.37 -25.81 -14.98
N GLY A 73 -15.16 -25.31 -13.75
CA GLY A 73 -14.12 -25.84 -12.86
C GLY A 73 -12.69 -25.56 -13.34
N VAL A 74 -11.85 -26.60 -13.41
CA VAL A 74 -10.41 -26.49 -13.64
C VAL A 74 -10.07 -26.00 -15.05
N SER A 75 -10.84 -26.37 -16.08
CA SER A 75 -10.51 -26.05 -17.48
C SER A 75 -10.53 -24.55 -17.75
N ASP A 76 -11.46 -23.81 -17.13
CA ASP A 76 -11.58 -22.36 -17.28
C ASP A 76 -10.50 -21.61 -16.51
N ILE A 77 -10.07 -22.19 -15.38
CA ILE A 77 -8.99 -21.64 -14.56
C ILE A 77 -7.64 -21.85 -15.25
N THR A 78 -7.38 -23.02 -15.84
CA THR A 78 -6.08 -23.29 -16.49
C THR A 78 -5.84 -22.50 -17.79
N ASP A 79 -6.87 -21.84 -18.32
CA ASP A 79 -6.79 -21.04 -19.54
C ASP A 79 -6.29 -19.62 -19.23
N SER A 80 -4.97 -19.43 -19.35
CA SER A 80 -4.30 -18.14 -19.13
C SER A 80 -4.75 -17.03 -20.09
N SER A 81 -5.45 -17.36 -21.18
CA SER A 81 -6.03 -16.36 -22.08
C SER A 81 -7.30 -15.72 -21.51
N LYS A 82 -8.01 -16.42 -20.63
CA LYS A 82 -9.26 -15.98 -20.01
C LYS A 82 -9.05 -15.50 -18.58
N THR A 83 -8.33 -16.28 -17.78
CA THR A 83 -8.15 -16.04 -16.35
C THR A 83 -6.67 -16.04 -15.96
N PRO A 84 -5.87 -15.07 -16.47
CA PRO A 84 -4.42 -15.08 -16.30
C PRO A 84 -3.96 -15.09 -14.84
N MET A 85 -4.72 -14.52 -13.90
CA MET A 85 -4.38 -14.57 -12.47
C MET A 85 -4.81 -15.89 -11.81
N LEU A 86 -5.99 -16.41 -12.16
CA LEU A 86 -6.46 -17.69 -11.62
C LEU A 86 -5.66 -18.88 -12.19
N ALA A 87 -5.13 -18.78 -13.41
CA ALA A 87 -4.38 -19.85 -14.07
C ALA A 87 -3.18 -20.38 -13.31
N VAL A 88 -2.56 -19.54 -12.48
CA VAL A 88 -1.47 -19.95 -11.59
C VAL A 88 -1.94 -20.96 -10.53
N PHE A 89 -3.24 -20.98 -10.20
CA PHE A 89 -3.82 -21.95 -9.26
C PHE A 89 -3.82 -23.37 -9.82
N GLY A 90 -4.09 -23.54 -11.12
CA GLY A 90 -3.99 -24.80 -11.84
C GLY A 90 -4.56 -26.01 -11.09
N ALA A 91 -3.74 -27.06 -10.94
CA ALA A 91 -4.13 -28.30 -10.26
C ALA A 91 -4.34 -28.14 -8.74
N ALA A 92 -3.86 -27.07 -8.12
CA ALA A 92 -4.04 -26.83 -6.68
C ALA A 92 -5.52 -26.65 -6.31
N LEU A 93 -6.38 -26.32 -7.27
CA LEU A 93 -7.83 -26.26 -7.10
C LEU A 93 -8.46 -27.58 -6.63
N ASN A 94 -7.88 -28.71 -7.03
CA ASN A 94 -8.38 -30.05 -6.74
C ASN A 94 -7.84 -30.62 -5.43
N SER A 95 -6.93 -29.92 -4.76
CA SER A 95 -6.32 -30.36 -3.51
C SER A 95 -7.03 -29.73 -2.33
N PRO A 96 -7.40 -30.48 -1.27
CA PRO A 96 -7.75 -29.89 0.02
C PRO A 96 -6.59 -29.01 0.50
N ASN A 97 -6.86 -27.76 0.87
CA ASN A 97 -5.84 -26.77 1.26
C ASN A 97 -4.76 -26.44 0.20
N GLY A 98 -5.02 -26.72 -1.08
CA GLY A 98 -4.17 -26.25 -2.18
C GLY A 98 -3.96 -24.74 -2.13
N THR A 99 -2.71 -24.31 -2.30
CA THR A 99 -2.31 -22.90 -2.33
C THR A 99 -1.25 -22.67 -3.39
N THR A 100 -1.22 -21.46 -3.96
CA THR A 100 -0.14 -21.02 -4.86
C THR A 100 1.10 -20.55 -4.11
N GLY A 101 0.99 -20.35 -2.79
CA GLY A 101 1.89 -19.44 -2.11
C GLY A 101 1.74 -18.00 -2.65
N TRP A 102 2.67 -17.14 -2.27
CA TRP A 102 2.70 -15.77 -2.79
C TRP A 102 3.31 -15.75 -4.19
N VAL A 103 2.56 -15.21 -5.14
CA VAL A 103 2.93 -15.11 -6.54
C VAL A 103 2.76 -13.68 -7.03
N THR A 104 3.54 -13.28 -8.03
CA THR A 104 3.44 -11.96 -8.65
C THR A 104 2.39 -11.98 -9.76
N PRO A 105 1.56 -10.93 -9.90
CA PRO A 105 0.58 -10.86 -10.98
C PRO A 105 1.21 -10.86 -12.37
N PRO A 106 0.51 -11.42 -13.37
CA PRO A 106 0.91 -11.36 -14.75
C PRO A 106 0.89 -9.90 -15.26
N ASN A 107 1.80 -9.56 -16.18
CA ASN A 107 1.92 -8.30 -16.90
C ASN A 107 2.62 -7.10 -16.21
N ASN A 108 2.50 -6.88 -14.89
CA ASN A 108 3.47 -6.08 -14.12
C ASN A 108 3.11 -6.06 -12.62
N PRO A 109 3.98 -6.53 -11.71
CA PRO A 109 3.71 -6.45 -10.27
C PRO A 109 4.10 -5.10 -9.64
N ARG A 110 4.49 -4.09 -10.42
CA ARG A 110 5.16 -2.88 -9.91
C ARG A 110 4.45 -1.60 -10.28
N TYR A 111 4.39 -0.69 -9.32
CA TYR A 111 3.80 0.64 -9.49
C TYR A 111 4.68 1.74 -8.91
N ASP A 112 4.64 2.92 -9.54
CA ASP A 112 5.17 4.16 -8.98
C ASP A 112 4.13 4.83 -8.05
N LYS A 113 4.53 5.92 -7.37
CA LYS A 113 3.62 6.74 -6.54
C LYS A 113 2.46 7.39 -7.28
N TRP A 114 2.47 7.35 -8.61
CA TRP A 114 1.44 7.89 -9.48
C TRP A 114 0.58 6.80 -10.10
N LEU A 115 0.63 5.58 -9.55
CA LEU A 115 -0.11 4.40 -10.02
C LEU A 115 0.24 3.97 -11.46
N ARG A 116 1.37 4.43 -12.00
CA ARG A 116 1.87 3.99 -13.30
C ARG A 116 2.67 2.72 -13.13
N THR A 117 2.53 1.83 -14.10
CA THR A 117 3.31 0.59 -14.13
C THR A 117 4.80 0.92 -14.25
N ALA A 118 5.61 0.44 -13.30
CA ALA A 118 7.04 0.69 -13.31
C ALA A 118 7.81 -0.39 -14.10
N SER A 119 8.76 0.01 -14.93
CA SER A 119 9.61 -0.90 -15.71
C SER A 119 10.94 -1.17 -15.02
N ALA A 120 11.36 -2.44 -15.00
CA ALA A 120 12.58 -2.93 -14.33
C ALA A 120 13.86 -2.12 -14.62
N ASP A 121 13.91 -1.52 -15.80
CA ASP A 121 15.11 -0.91 -16.38
C ASP A 121 15.29 0.57 -16.00
N THR A 122 14.20 1.27 -15.68
CA THR A 122 14.20 2.75 -15.50
C THR A 122 13.62 3.19 -14.15
N ASP A 123 12.73 2.41 -13.54
CA ASP A 123 12.16 2.70 -12.23
C ASP A 123 11.88 1.38 -11.50
N PRO A 124 12.57 1.05 -10.38
CA PRO A 124 12.36 -0.22 -9.69
C PRO A 124 10.93 -0.43 -9.17
N GLY A 125 10.05 0.58 -9.26
CA GLY A 125 8.74 0.58 -8.64
C GLY A 125 8.86 0.86 -7.15
N GLU A 126 7.99 1.72 -6.64
CA GLU A 126 7.90 2.01 -5.21
C GLU A 126 7.03 0.97 -4.49
N PHE A 127 6.05 0.44 -5.21
CA PHE A 127 5.12 -0.57 -4.72
C PHE A 127 5.32 -1.89 -5.48
N CYS A 128 5.35 -2.98 -4.73
CA CYS A 128 5.35 -4.35 -5.23
C CYS A 128 4.03 -5.03 -4.84
N THR A 129 3.38 -5.68 -5.79
CA THR A 129 2.14 -6.41 -5.59
C THR A 129 2.36 -7.90 -5.67
N GLN A 130 1.72 -8.62 -4.77
CA GLN A 130 1.70 -10.08 -4.74
C GLN A 130 0.30 -10.54 -4.38
N TYR A 131 -0.08 -11.70 -4.87
CA TYR A 131 -1.33 -12.32 -4.52
C TYR A 131 -1.11 -13.78 -4.17
N ARG A 132 -2.03 -14.32 -3.41
CA ARG A 132 -2.07 -15.72 -3.00
C ARG A 132 -3.48 -16.22 -3.16
N LEU A 133 -3.60 -17.40 -3.74
CA LEU A 133 -4.83 -18.13 -3.84
C LEU A 133 -4.74 -19.34 -2.92
N SER A 134 -5.83 -19.64 -2.22
CA SER A 134 -5.96 -20.84 -1.39
C SER A 134 -7.36 -21.39 -1.52
N THR A 135 -7.49 -22.71 -1.67
CA THR A 135 -8.79 -23.35 -1.72
C THR A 135 -9.38 -23.46 -0.33
N VAL A 136 -10.65 -23.08 -0.22
CA VAL A 136 -11.46 -23.27 0.98
C VAL A 136 -12.38 -24.46 0.77
N VAL A 137 -12.99 -24.54 -0.41
CA VAL A 137 -13.76 -25.71 -0.88
C VAL A 137 -13.24 -26.08 -2.26
N VAL A 138 -12.84 -27.34 -2.40
CA VAL A 138 -12.27 -27.90 -3.62
C VAL A 138 -13.17 -27.59 -4.81
N ASN A 139 -12.63 -26.93 -5.83
CA ASN A 139 -13.33 -26.58 -7.07
C ASN A 139 -14.61 -25.72 -6.93
N GLU A 140 -14.82 -25.06 -5.78
CA GLU A 140 -16.03 -24.24 -5.56
C GLU A 140 -15.74 -22.86 -4.94
N LEU A 141 -14.84 -22.82 -3.95
CA LEU A 141 -14.56 -21.61 -3.18
C LEU A 141 -13.07 -21.42 -3.00
N ILE A 142 -12.57 -20.26 -3.46
CA ILE A 142 -11.18 -19.86 -3.33
C ILE A 142 -11.12 -18.61 -2.45
N ARG A 143 -10.19 -18.58 -1.51
CA ARG A 143 -9.77 -17.36 -0.84
C ARG A 143 -8.64 -16.72 -1.65
N ALA A 144 -8.88 -15.50 -2.10
CA ALA A 144 -7.89 -14.65 -2.72
C ALA A 144 -7.38 -13.62 -1.71
N GLU A 145 -6.06 -13.49 -1.64
CA GLU A 145 -5.38 -12.49 -0.83
C GLU A 145 -4.44 -11.70 -1.72
N VAL A 146 -4.50 -10.37 -1.64
CA VAL A 146 -3.60 -9.47 -2.36
C VAL A 146 -2.86 -8.65 -1.32
N ARG A 147 -1.53 -8.67 -1.39
CA ARG A 147 -0.66 -7.83 -0.57
C ARG A 147 0.10 -6.84 -1.45
N VAL A 148 0.15 -5.59 -1.01
CA VAL A 148 0.95 -4.55 -1.62
C VAL A 148 1.99 -4.09 -0.60
N MET A 149 3.23 -4.04 -1.04
CA MET A 149 4.39 -3.79 -0.20
C MET A 149 5.15 -2.58 -0.74
N TRP A 150 5.65 -1.75 0.16
CA TRP A 150 6.50 -0.62 -0.19
C TRP A 150 7.57 -0.40 0.87
N TRP A 151 8.64 0.27 0.45
CA TRP A 151 9.82 0.47 1.27
C TRP A 151 9.76 1.78 2.05
N LYS A 152 10.16 1.77 3.32
CA LYS A 152 10.26 3.00 4.13
C LYS A 152 11.51 3.78 3.70
N MET A 153 11.35 5.05 3.33
CA MET A 153 12.37 5.84 2.62
C MET A 153 13.71 6.12 3.31
N ARG A 154 13.87 5.79 4.60
CA ARG A 154 15.15 6.01 5.30
C ARG A 154 16.18 4.91 5.07
N SER A 155 15.86 3.91 4.26
CA SER A 155 16.75 2.79 4.00
C SER A 155 17.03 2.60 2.53
N GLU A 156 18.24 2.14 2.24
CA GLU A 156 18.63 1.73 0.89
C GLU A 156 17.76 0.55 0.43
N ARG A 157 17.20 0.67 -0.77
CA ARG A 157 16.33 -0.35 -1.34
C ARG A 157 17.20 -1.51 -1.83
N PRO A 158 16.90 -2.76 -1.46
CA PRO A 158 17.71 -3.89 -1.88
C PRO A 158 17.52 -4.16 -3.38
N ALA A 159 18.57 -4.66 -4.05
CA ALA A 159 18.62 -4.76 -5.51
C ALA A 159 17.57 -5.74 -6.09
N ASN A 160 17.22 -6.76 -5.31
CA ASN A 160 16.15 -7.73 -5.56
C ASN A 160 14.74 -7.10 -5.53
N TRP A 161 14.54 -5.90 -4.97
CA TRP A 161 13.23 -5.22 -5.01
C TRP A 161 12.73 -5.04 -6.45
N ARG A 162 13.66 -4.87 -7.39
CA ARG A 162 13.37 -4.80 -8.83
C ARG A 162 12.56 -6.00 -9.31
N SER A 163 12.72 -7.20 -8.75
CA SER A 163 12.02 -8.40 -9.21
C SER A 163 10.76 -8.74 -8.40
N CYS A 164 10.39 -7.93 -7.38
CA CYS A 164 9.30 -8.21 -6.44
C CYS A 164 9.21 -9.70 -6.01
N PRO A 165 10.28 -10.30 -5.46
CA PRO A 165 10.35 -11.74 -5.24
C PRO A 165 9.30 -12.22 -4.22
N SER A 166 8.71 -13.38 -4.48
CA SER A 166 7.62 -13.97 -3.67
C SER A 166 7.92 -14.11 -2.17
N GLY A 167 9.20 -14.23 -1.79
CA GLY A 167 9.66 -14.41 -0.41
C GLY A 167 10.02 -13.14 0.37
N MET A 168 9.67 -11.95 -0.11
CA MET A 168 10.08 -10.67 0.49
C MET A 168 9.70 -10.49 1.96
N LEU A 169 8.50 -10.92 2.38
CA LEU A 169 8.07 -10.85 3.78
C LEU A 169 8.25 -12.17 4.54
N ASP A 170 8.49 -13.25 3.82
CA ASP A 170 8.47 -14.61 4.37
C ASP A 170 9.87 -15.01 4.89
N GLY A 171 10.91 -14.21 4.62
CA GLY A 171 12.26 -14.36 5.18
C GLY A 171 13.20 -15.21 4.32
N SER A 172 12.74 -15.65 3.15
CA SER A 172 13.53 -16.42 2.18
C SER A 172 14.20 -15.56 1.11
N GLY A 173 13.91 -14.25 1.05
CA GLY A 173 14.38 -13.36 -0.02
C GLY A 173 15.04 -12.04 0.39
N ASP A 174 14.94 -11.58 1.64
CA ASP A 174 15.55 -10.31 2.09
C ASP A 174 15.75 -10.29 3.63
N PRO A 175 16.92 -9.86 4.15
CA PRO A 175 17.19 -9.80 5.58
C PRO A 175 16.42 -8.73 6.39
N ASP A 176 15.71 -7.78 5.77
CA ASP A 176 15.14 -6.63 6.50
C ASP A 176 13.62 -6.47 6.39
N LYS A 177 12.88 -7.33 7.09
CA LYS A 177 11.42 -7.24 7.27
C LYS A 177 10.98 -5.97 8.01
N THR A 178 11.88 -5.28 8.71
CA THR A 178 11.52 -4.15 9.59
C THR A 178 11.26 -2.86 8.80
N ARG A 179 11.80 -2.79 7.58
CA ARG A 179 11.80 -1.59 6.73
C ARG A 179 10.81 -1.63 5.58
N VAL A 180 10.03 -2.71 5.47
CA VAL A 180 8.93 -2.85 4.54
C VAL A 180 7.61 -2.57 5.26
N SER A 181 6.77 -1.73 4.67
CA SER A 181 5.36 -1.61 5.03
C SER A 181 4.54 -2.44 4.05
N ASN A 182 3.42 -3.00 4.52
CA ASN A 182 2.50 -3.72 3.65
C ASN A 182 1.04 -3.47 4.04
N VAL A 183 0.17 -3.65 3.06
CA VAL A 183 -1.27 -3.74 3.24
C VAL A 183 -1.74 -5.03 2.58
N THR A 184 -2.66 -5.75 3.22
CA THR A 184 -3.21 -6.99 2.68
C THR A 184 -4.73 -6.91 2.67
N LEU A 185 -5.32 -7.18 1.51
CA LEU A 185 -6.75 -7.35 1.32
C LEU A 185 -7.06 -8.81 1.04
N SER A 186 -8.21 -9.28 1.49
CA SER A 186 -8.68 -10.64 1.23
C SER A 186 -10.14 -10.66 0.81
N SER A 187 -10.50 -11.58 -0.07
CA SER A 187 -11.89 -11.85 -0.45
C SER A 187 -12.06 -13.32 -0.77
N MET A 188 -13.28 -13.79 -0.57
CA MET A 188 -13.72 -15.07 -1.10
C MET A 188 -14.17 -14.89 -2.55
N LEU A 189 -13.81 -15.84 -3.41
CA LEU A 189 -14.20 -15.95 -4.81
C LEU A 189 -14.94 -17.27 -4.99
N TRP A 190 -16.15 -17.18 -5.57
CA TRP A 190 -17.00 -18.33 -5.83
C TRP A 190 -16.95 -18.69 -7.31
N ARG A 191 -17.09 -19.98 -7.60
CA ARG A 191 -17.34 -20.43 -8.96
C ARG A 191 -18.70 -19.95 -9.44
N HIS A 192 -18.72 -19.30 -10.60
CA HIS A 192 -19.95 -18.90 -11.28
C HIS A 192 -20.51 -20.07 -12.08
N GLY A 193 -21.13 -21.03 -11.39
CA GLY A 193 -21.74 -22.20 -11.99
C GLY A 193 -22.36 -23.09 -10.94
N PHE A 194 -23.68 -23.00 -10.79
CA PHE A 194 -24.44 -23.87 -9.88
C PHE A 194 -24.26 -25.33 -10.31
N PRO A 195 -23.85 -26.24 -9.40
CA PRO A 195 -23.95 -27.66 -9.67
C PRO A 195 -25.44 -28.04 -9.61
N GLY A 196 -26.14 -28.06 -10.75
CA GLY A 196 -27.43 -28.77 -10.87
C GLY A 196 -28.64 -28.02 -11.45
N LEU A 197 -28.50 -27.30 -12.56
CA LEU A 197 -29.62 -27.04 -13.49
C LEU A 197 -29.19 -27.36 -14.92
#